data_AF-A0A7W2ABC6-F1
#
_entry.id   AF-A0A7W2ABC6-F1
#
_cell.length_a   1.000
_cell.length_b   1.000
_cell.length_c   1.000
_cell.angle_alpha   90.00
_cell.angle_beta   90.00
_cell.angle_gamma   90.00
#
_symmetry.space_group_name_H-M   'P 1'
#
loop_
_entity.id
_entity.type
_entity.pdbx_description
1 polymer ?
#
loop_
_entity_poly.entity_id
_entity_poly.type
_entity_poly.pdbx_seq_one_letter_code
_entity_poly.pdbx_strand_id
1 'polypeptide(L)'
;MKHQSGQVLVVGLIILLILTLAGVTMLDGSVQDEKAASNMRGQSEAFMAAEAGMAAARDSGYLNDANWYDFMDGGTCAEGFELERNDSFNGHGAYTVTVNTDGCGVGELYLTSVGQVGAAESLRQIEFSLKYTGARPAPINFVGDIETYEGGNSNVFSVDGSGGIAVSTSNDENREKVYDNVSSEDRLDNYKGGIDNITFEAPWDNAVNMQGFIEALISGETPPDYIGNNPPGDLGSSPDNYRTTIITGDANIDMKGNKSGAGILVVTGALNFSGTPSWDGIIIALGGAVNIDGGGNGFVKGTMFVADVEVPEDWYNEATGEVDSSQSWSEGAGSVYIQKGGGTANYVYDCDNVTKAHDMMPSDAQDMWSVNNGDACGGTGTPLGEVYVSSWREVINSQ
;
A
#
# COMPACT_ATOMS: atom_id res chain seq x y z
N MET A 1 41.89 -71.60 -62.62
CA MET A 1 41.64 -70.91 -61.33
C MET A 1 41.65 -69.40 -61.61
N LYS A 2 40.55 -68.88 -62.18
CA LYS A 2 39.43 -68.14 -61.55
C LYS A 2 39.82 -66.71 -61.09
N HIS A 3 39.29 -65.74 -61.84
CA HIS A 3 39.30 -64.29 -61.60
C HIS A 3 38.69 -63.90 -60.24
N GLN A 4 39.52 -63.45 -59.27
CA GLN A 4 39.01 -62.84 -58.02
C GLN A 4 39.61 -61.45 -57.72
N SER A 5 40.49 -60.92 -58.57
CA SER A 5 41.20 -59.66 -58.30
C SER A 5 40.34 -58.38 -58.45
N GLY A 6 39.17 -58.47 -59.09
CA GLY A 6 38.28 -57.31 -59.31
C GLY A 6 37.27 -57.05 -58.19
N GLN A 7 36.95 -58.05 -57.37
CA GLN A 7 35.94 -57.91 -56.31
C GLN A 7 36.49 -57.17 -55.07
N VAL A 8 37.79 -57.25 -54.82
CA VAL A 8 38.44 -56.57 -53.67
C VAL A 8 38.34 -55.05 -53.78
N LEU A 9 38.47 -54.49 -54.99
CA LEU A 9 38.34 -53.05 -55.20
C LEU A 9 36.91 -52.56 -54.89
N VAL A 10 35.90 -53.28 -55.38
CA VAL A 10 34.48 -52.92 -55.19
C VAL A 10 34.09 -53.03 -53.71
N VAL A 11 34.53 -54.09 -53.02
CA VAL A 11 34.29 -54.26 -51.58
C VAL A 11 35.00 -53.17 -50.77
N GLY A 12 36.24 -52.84 -51.12
CA GLY A 12 36.97 -51.72 -50.49
C GLY A 12 36.25 -50.38 -50.67
N LEU A 13 35.70 -50.13 -51.86
CA LEU A 13 34.97 -48.89 -52.18
C LEU A 13 33.63 -48.80 -51.46
N ILE A 14 32.90 -49.92 -51.33
CA ILE A 14 31.66 -49.99 -50.55
C ILE A 14 31.93 -49.78 -49.06
N ILE A 15 32.99 -50.38 -48.50
CA ILE A 15 33.36 -50.18 -47.10
C ILE A 15 33.75 -48.71 -46.85
N LEU A 16 34.51 -48.11 -47.76
CA LEU A 16 34.92 -46.70 -47.67
C LEU A 16 33.71 -45.76 -47.79
N LEU A 17 32.73 -46.09 -48.65
CA LEU A 17 31.45 -45.38 -48.75
C LEU A 17 30.64 -45.48 -47.44
N ILE A 18 30.55 -46.66 -46.84
CA ILE A 18 29.81 -46.85 -45.58
C ILE A 18 30.49 -46.09 -44.44
N LEU A 19 31.82 -46.13 -44.35
CA LEU A 19 32.59 -45.37 -43.35
C LEU A 19 32.44 -43.85 -43.52
N THR A 20 32.40 -43.36 -44.75
CA THR A 20 32.18 -41.93 -45.03
C THR A 20 30.76 -41.49 -44.69
N LEU A 21 29.73 -42.28 -45.03
CA LEU A 21 28.35 -42.01 -44.60
C LEU A 21 28.21 -42.00 -43.07
N ALA A 22 28.82 -42.97 -42.38
CA ALA A 22 28.82 -43.01 -40.92
C ALA A 22 29.52 -41.77 -40.32
N GLY A 23 30.65 -41.36 -40.92
CA GLY A 23 31.36 -40.13 -40.53
C GLY A 23 30.51 -38.87 -40.69
N VAL A 24 29.79 -38.74 -41.82
CA VAL A 24 28.90 -37.59 -42.06
C VAL A 24 27.74 -37.54 -41.05
N THR A 25 27.12 -38.69 -40.75
CA THR A 25 26.02 -38.72 -39.76
C THR A 25 26.48 -38.33 -38.34
N MET A 26 27.73 -38.62 -37.97
CA MET A 26 28.29 -38.17 -36.68
C MET A 26 28.52 -36.66 -36.65
N LEU A 27 28.88 -36.05 -37.79
CA LEU A 27 29.05 -34.60 -37.90
C LEU A 27 27.71 -33.87 -37.84
N ASP A 28 26.65 -34.43 -38.44
CA ASP A 28 25.29 -33.85 -38.37
C ASP A 28 24.75 -33.83 -36.93
N GLY A 29 25.00 -34.88 -36.15
CA GLY A 29 24.66 -34.92 -34.72
C GLY A 29 25.37 -33.81 -33.92
N SER A 30 26.67 -33.60 -34.18
CA SER A 30 27.45 -32.55 -33.53
C SER A 30 26.93 -31.14 -33.82
N VAL A 31 26.46 -30.88 -35.04
CA VAL A 31 25.89 -29.57 -35.42
C VAL A 31 24.52 -29.35 -34.76
N GLN A 32 23.72 -30.40 -34.60
CA GLN A 32 22.45 -30.32 -33.88
C GLN A 32 22.66 -30.06 -32.38
N ASP A 33 23.63 -30.76 -31.77
CA ASP A 33 23.99 -30.56 -30.37
C ASP A 33 24.55 -29.14 -30.13
N GLU A 34 25.37 -28.61 -31.06
CA GLU A 34 25.88 -27.25 -30.98
C GLU A 34 24.76 -26.20 -31.06
N LYS A 35 23.79 -26.39 -31.96
CA LYS A 35 22.62 -25.51 -32.06
C LYS A 35 21.71 -25.62 -30.84
N ALA A 36 21.49 -26.83 -30.32
CA ALA A 36 20.72 -27.03 -29.11
C ALA A 36 21.40 -26.38 -27.91
N ALA A 37 22.72 -26.54 -27.76
CA ALA A 37 23.50 -25.88 -26.71
C ALA A 37 23.49 -24.36 -26.85
N SER A 38 23.60 -23.84 -28.07
CA SER A 38 23.51 -22.39 -28.35
C SER A 38 22.12 -21.85 -27.99
N ASN A 39 21.05 -22.56 -28.36
CA ASN A 39 19.69 -22.16 -28.02
C ASN A 39 19.44 -22.24 -26.51
N MET A 40 19.86 -23.30 -25.84
CA MET A 40 19.75 -23.41 -24.37
C MET A 40 20.49 -22.27 -23.68
N ARG A 41 21.68 -21.91 -24.18
CA ARG A 41 22.45 -20.77 -23.68
C ARG A 41 21.71 -19.46 -23.89
N GLY A 42 21.22 -19.19 -25.09
CA GLY A 42 20.44 -17.99 -25.40
C GLY A 42 19.16 -17.87 -24.55
N GLN A 43 18.47 -18.99 -24.32
CA GLN A 43 17.29 -19.05 -23.46
C GLN A 43 17.63 -18.79 -21.98
N SER A 44 18.78 -19.29 -21.50
CA SER A 44 19.25 -18.99 -20.13
C SER A 44 19.65 -17.53 -19.98
N GLU A 45 20.33 -16.96 -20.98
CA GLU A 45 20.75 -15.55 -20.97
C GLU A 45 19.54 -14.61 -21.05
N ALA A 46 18.54 -14.93 -21.88
CA ALA A 46 17.28 -14.18 -21.95
C ALA A 46 16.50 -14.25 -20.63
N PHE A 47 16.50 -15.40 -19.95
CA PHE A 47 15.85 -15.53 -18.63
C PHE A 47 16.55 -14.68 -17.57
N MET A 48 17.88 -14.71 -17.51
CA MET A 48 18.65 -13.85 -16.60
C MET A 48 18.39 -12.36 -16.86
N ALA A 49 18.24 -11.96 -18.13
CA ALA A 49 17.88 -10.58 -18.47
C ALA A 49 16.46 -10.22 -18.00
N ALA A 50 15.49 -11.14 -18.12
CA ALA A 50 14.14 -10.93 -17.61
C ALA A 50 14.13 -10.80 -16.07
N GLU A 51 14.88 -11.64 -15.34
CA GLU A 51 15.05 -11.53 -13.89
C GLU A 51 15.70 -10.20 -13.50
N ALA A 52 16.69 -9.76 -14.27
CA ALA A 52 17.33 -8.46 -14.05
C ALA A 52 16.34 -7.30 -14.24
N GLY A 53 15.42 -7.40 -15.20
CA GLY A 53 14.34 -6.42 -15.37
C GLY A 53 13.38 -6.39 -14.17
N MET A 54 13.01 -7.56 -13.63
CA MET A 54 12.21 -7.62 -12.40
C MET A 54 12.95 -6.99 -11.21
N ALA A 55 14.23 -7.32 -11.04
CA ALA A 55 15.05 -6.75 -9.97
C ALA A 55 15.23 -5.23 -10.16
N ALA A 56 15.39 -4.74 -11.40
CA ALA A 56 15.47 -3.33 -11.71
C ALA A 56 14.16 -2.59 -11.38
N ALA A 57 13.01 -3.16 -11.74
CA ALA A 57 11.71 -2.60 -11.40
C ALA A 57 11.55 -2.36 -9.88
N ARG A 58 12.15 -3.23 -9.05
CA ARG A 58 12.16 -3.12 -7.58
C ARG A 58 13.28 -2.20 -7.04
N ASP A 59 14.53 -2.42 -7.46
CA ASP A 59 15.72 -1.86 -6.81
C ASP A 59 16.23 -0.58 -7.47
N SER A 60 16.02 -0.40 -8.78
CA SER A 60 16.62 0.71 -9.52
C SER A 60 15.67 1.89 -9.62
N GLY A 61 15.42 2.62 -8.52
CA GLY A 61 14.98 4.02 -8.54
C GLY A 61 13.63 4.37 -9.22
N TYR A 62 12.96 3.46 -9.92
CA TYR A 62 11.73 3.73 -10.67
C TYR A 62 10.48 3.50 -9.83
N LEU A 63 10.38 2.36 -9.13
CA LEU A 63 9.38 2.12 -8.10
C LEU A 63 10.10 1.76 -6.82
N ASN A 64 10.29 2.78 -6.01
CA ASN A 64 10.83 2.68 -4.67
C ASN A 64 9.82 3.29 -3.70
N ASP A 65 10.12 3.14 -2.42
CA ASP A 65 9.25 3.55 -1.33
C ASP A 65 8.92 5.05 -1.36
N ALA A 66 9.80 5.88 -1.95
CA ALA A 66 9.60 7.33 -2.05
C ALA A 66 8.77 7.78 -3.25
N ASN A 67 8.53 6.92 -4.25
CA ASN A 67 7.79 7.30 -5.47
C ASN A 67 6.70 6.29 -5.86
N TRP A 68 6.52 5.22 -5.10
CA TRP A 68 5.45 4.24 -5.29
C TRP A 68 4.08 4.91 -5.40
N TYR A 69 3.77 5.79 -4.45
CA TYR A 69 2.48 6.47 -4.41
C TYR A 69 2.34 7.56 -5.50
N ASP A 70 3.39 8.33 -5.78
CA ASP A 70 3.39 9.30 -6.89
C ASP A 70 3.16 8.63 -8.25
N PHE A 71 3.75 7.44 -8.45
CA PHE A 71 3.55 6.65 -9.66
C PHE A 71 2.12 6.14 -9.79
N MET A 72 1.51 5.73 -8.68
CA MET A 72 0.14 5.21 -8.64
C MET A 72 -0.94 6.29 -8.70
N ASP A 73 -0.67 7.51 -8.22
CA ASP A 73 -1.59 8.66 -8.20
C ASP A 73 -1.51 9.53 -9.47
N GLY A 74 -0.32 9.65 -10.05
CA GLY A 74 -0.12 10.35 -11.31
C GLY A 74 -0.69 9.53 -12.46
N GLY A 75 -1.43 10.15 -13.39
CA GLY A 75 -1.86 9.53 -14.66
C GLY A 75 -0.73 9.04 -15.60
N THR A 76 0.47 8.83 -15.06
CA THR A 76 1.63 8.13 -15.61
C THR A 76 1.51 6.62 -15.56
N CYS A 77 0.86 6.05 -14.54
CA CYS A 77 0.56 4.62 -14.54
C CYS A 77 -0.62 4.36 -15.48
N ALA A 78 -0.40 3.52 -16.49
CA ALA A 78 -1.40 3.07 -17.45
C ALA A 78 -1.02 1.70 -18.00
N GLU A 79 -2.00 0.92 -18.46
CA GLU A 79 -1.72 -0.32 -19.20
C GLU A 79 -0.74 -0.05 -20.36
N GLY A 80 0.30 -0.88 -20.46
CA GLY A 80 1.32 -0.78 -21.51
C GLY A 80 2.37 0.30 -21.28
N PHE A 81 2.35 1.02 -20.15
CA PHE A 81 3.44 1.91 -19.77
C PHE A 81 4.75 1.12 -19.62
N GLU A 82 5.80 1.57 -20.32
CA GLU A 82 7.15 1.02 -20.19
C GLU A 82 7.82 1.62 -18.96
N LEU A 83 7.93 0.81 -17.90
CA LEU A 83 8.52 1.23 -16.63
C LEU A 83 10.03 1.39 -16.72
N GLU A 84 10.70 0.43 -17.36
CA GLU A 84 12.16 0.42 -17.48
C GLU A 84 12.61 -0.38 -18.70
N ARG A 85 13.71 0.05 -19.32
CA ARG A 85 14.36 -0.65 -20.44
C ARG A 85 15.87 -0.59 -20.32
N ASN A 86 16.51 -1.74 -20.53
CA ASN A 86 17.95 -1.83 -20.70
C ASN A 86 18.29 -2.59 -21.98
N ASP A 87 18.81 -1.88 -22.97
CA ASP A 87 19.17 -2.46 -24.27
C ASP A 87 20.51 -3.22 -24.27
N SER A 88 21.25 -3.23 -23.14
CA SER A 88 22.56 -3.87 -23.04
C SER A 88 22.89 -4.36 -21.62
N PHE A 89 22.09 -5.30 -21.13
CA PHE A 89 22.38 -6.01 -19.88
C PHE A 89 23.63 -6.88 -20.03
N ASN A 90 24.68 -6.53 -19.28
CA ASN A 90 25.98 -7.22 -19.27
C ASN A 90 26.61 -7.46 -20.66
N GLY A 91 26.27 -6.63 -21.65
CA GLY A 91 26.79 -6.75 -23.03
C GLY A 91 26.27 -7.96 -23.83
N HIS A 92 25.30 -8.72 -23.30
CA HIS A 92 24.84 -9.98 -23.90
C HIS A 92 23.32 -10.12 -24.02
N GLY A 93 22.52 -9.33 -23.30
CA GLY A 93 21.06 -9.34 -23.41
C GLY A 93 20.44 -7.95 -23.27
N ALA A 94 19.13 -7.88 -23.38
CA ALA A 94 18.33 -6.70 -23.14
C ALA A 94 17.09 -7.08 -22.32
N TYR A 95 16.50 -6.13 -21.62
CA TYR A 95 15.20 -6.32 -21.01
C TYR A 95 14.29 -5.10 -21.14
N THR A 96 12.99 -5.33 -21.05
CA THR A 96 11.96 -4.29 -20.99
C THR A 96 10.91 -4.68 -19.97
N VAL A 97 10.52 -3.74 -19.12
CA VAL A 97 9.48 -3.92 -18.10
C VAL A 97 8.27 -3.05 -18.45
N THR A 98 7.09 -3.65 -18.48
CA THR A 98 5.83 -2.99 -18.83
C THR A 98 4.73 -3.27 -17.81
N VAL A 99 3.84 -2.30 -17.60
CA VAL A 99 2.62 -2.45 -16.78
C VAL A 99 1.56 -3.26 -17.54
N ASN A 100 0.96 -4.27 -16.90
CA ASN A 100 0.08 -5.25 -17.55
C ASN A 100 -1.41 -4.88 -17.59
N THR A 101 -1.89 -4.09 -16.64
CA THR A 101 -3.31 -3.75 -16.47
C THR A 101 -3.47 -2.34 -15.92
N ASP A 102 -4.65 -1.73 -16.07
CA ASP A 102 -5.05 -0.46 -15.44
C ASP A 102 -5.18 -0.53 -13.89
N GLY A 103 -4.39 -1.38 -13.22
CA GLY A 103 -4.36 -1.52 -11.75
C GLY A 103 -3.72 -0.34 -11.00
N CYS A 104 -3.62 0.81 -11.65
CA CYS A 104 -3.08 2.05 -11.11
C CYS A 104 -4.07 2.60 -10.08
N GLY A 105 -3.82 2.29 -8.80
CA GLY A 105 -4.68 2.71 -7.68
C GLY A 105 -5.01 1.60 -6.68
N VAL A 106 -4.63 0.35 -6.91
CA VAL A 106 -4.69 -0.72 -5.90
C VAL A 106 -3.28 -0.95 -5.35
N GLY A 107 -3.09 -1.25 -4.06
CA GLY A 107 -1.78 -1.42 -3.41
C GLY A 107 -0.87 -2.54 -3.97
N GLU A 108 -1.16 -3.06 -5.16
CA GLU A 108 -0.41 -4.05 -5.91
C GLU A 108 -0.33 -3.67 -7.41
N LEU A 109 0.87 -3.66 -7.98
CA LEU A 109 1.11 -3.36 -9.39
C LEU A 109 1.52 -4.61 -10.14
N TYR A 110 0.85 -4.92 -11.25
CA TYR A 110 1.14 -6.07 -12.11
C TYR A 110 2.02 -5.68 -13.30
N LEU A 111 3.15 -6.36 -13.45
CA LEU A 111 4.20 -6.04 -14.42
C LEU A 111 4.63 -7.27 -15.22
N THR A 112 5.14 -7.03 -16.42
CA THR A 112 5.83 -8.02 -17.23
C THR A 112 7.25 -7.55 -17.50
N SER A 113 8.23 -8.41 -17.24
CA SER A 113 9.62 -8.26 -17.68
C SER A 113 9.90 -9.20 -18.84
N VAL A 114 10.32 -8.66 -19.98
CA VAL A 114 10.73 -9.42 -21.16
C VAL A 114 12.24 -9.32 -21.30
N GLY A 115 12.93 -10.45 -21.23
CA GLY A 115 14.36 -10.56 -21.50
C GLY A 115 14.62 -11.10 -22.91
N GLN A 116 15.61 -10.52 -23.58
CA GLN A 116 15.93 -10.80 -24.98
C GLN A 116 17.44 -10.99 -25.18
N VAL A 117 17.82 -11.97 -26.00
CA VAL A 117 19.19 -12.17 -26.49
C VAL A 117 19.19 -12.32 -28.00
N GLY A 118 20.12 -11.62 -28.66
CA GLY A 118 20.12 -11.45 -30.11
C GLY A 118 18.99 -10.53 -30.59
N ALA A 119 18.84 -10.35 -31.90
CA ALA A 119 17.75 -9.57 -32.51
C ALA A 119 16.41 -10.36 -32.43
N ALA A 120 15.96 -10.65 -31.21
CA ALA A 120 14.77 -11.42 -30.82
C ALA A 120 14.85 -12.93 -31.09
N GLU A 121 16.06 -13.52 -31.08
CA GLU A 121 16.23 -14.97 -31.30
C GLU A 121 15.91 -15.81 -30.08
N SER A 122 16.19 -15.30 -28.88
CA SER A 122 15.81 -15.91 -27.61
C SER A 122 15.05 -14.89 -26.76
N LEU A 123 13.81 -15.22 -26.42
CA LEU A 123 12.91 -14.38 -25.62
C LEU A 123 12.40 -15.18 -24.42
N ARG A 124 12.44 -14.55 -23.25
CA ARG A 124 11.87 -15.09 -22.01
C ARG A 124 11.05 -14.00 -21.33
N GLN A 125 9.92 -14.38 -20.76
CA GLN A 125 8.98 -13.46 -20.16
C GLN A 125 8.70 -13.89 -18.72
N ILE A 126 8.71 -12.91 -17.82
CA ILE A 126 8.31 -13.08 -16.43
C ILE A 126 7.19 -12.10 -16.11
N GLU A 127 6.07 -12.62 -15.63
CA GLU A 127 4.99 -11.84 -15.06
C GLU A 127 5.15 -11.81 -13.55
N PHE A 128 5.05 -10.65 -12.95
CA PHE A 128 5.23 -10.47 -11.51
C PHE A 128 4.34 -9.35 -10.99
N SER A 129 4.13 -9.34 -9.67
CA SER A 129 3.43 -8.27 -8.98
C SER A 129 4.32 -7.65 -7.91
N LEU A 130 4.31 -6.32 -7.83
CA LEU A 130 4.96 -5.56 -6.78
C LEU A 130 3.91 -5.09 -5.78
N LYS A 131 4.23 -5.18 -4.50
CA LYS A 131 3.48 -4.59 -3.40
C LYS A 131 4.41 -3.71 -2.59
N TYR A 132 3.86 -2.74 -1.89
CA TYR A 132 4.60 -1.88 -0.98
C TYR A 132 4.20 -2.18 0.47
N THR A 133 5.17 -2.50 1.34
CA THR A 133 4.87 -2.76 2.77
C THR A 133 4.74 -1.49 3.61
N GLY A 134 4.95 -0.32 3.03
CA GLY A 134 4.90 0.95 3.75
C GLY A 134 3.50 1.41 4.05
N ALA A 135 3.01 1.00 5.21
CA ALA A 135 1.74 1.45 5.74
C ALA A 135 1.88 2.89 6.26
N ARG A 136 1.89 3.85 5.35
CA ARG A 136 1.40 5.19 5.69
C ARG A 136 -0.07 5.04 6.10
N PRO A 137 -0.53 5.68 7.19
CA PRO A 137 -1.95 5.63 7.54
C PRO A 137 -2.80 6.07 6.34
N ALA A 138 -3.91 5.38 6.13
CA ALA A 138 -4.92 5.84 5.20
C ALA A 138 -5.59 7.11 5.74
N PRO A 139 -6.32 7.89 4.93
CA PRO A 139 -7.21 8.94 5.45
C PRO A 139 -8.18 8.41 6.51
N ILE A 140 -8.62 7.16 6.36
CA ILE A 140 -9.51 6.45 7.28
C ILE A 140 -8.91 5.08 7.58
N ASN A 141 -8.70 4.78 8.87
CA ASN A 141 -8.14 3.53 9.34
C ASN A 141 -9.11 2.89 10.34
N PHE A 142 -9.56 1.67 10.04
CA PHE A 142 -10.37 0.86 10.94
C PHE A 142 -9.51 -0.16 11.66
N VAL A 143 -9.36 0.07 12.96
CA VAL A 143 -8.55 -0.72 13.87
C VAL A 143 -9.46 -1.64 14.69
N GLY A 144 -9.18 -2.94 14.69
CA GLY A 144 -10.03 -3.96 15.32
C GLY A 144 -11.15 -4.44 14.41
N ASP A 145 -12.19 -5.04 14.99
CA ASP A 145 -13.31 -5.62 14.24
C ASP A 145 -14.39 -4.59 13.90
N ILE A 146 -14.97 -4.72 12.70
CA ILE A 146 -16.10 -3.91 12.26
C ILE A 146 -17.36 -4.78 12.31
N GLU A 147 -18.32 -4.44 13.17
CA GLU A 147 -19.62 -5.13 13.18
C GLU A 147 -20.49 -4.68 12.00
N THR A 148 -20.68 -3.37 11.86
CA THR A 148 -21.44 -2.73 10.78
C THR A 148 -20.58 -1.65 10.14
N TYR A 149 -20.61 -1.57 8.81
CA TYR A 149 -20.10 -0.45 8.05
C TYR A 149 -21.20 0.11 7.15
N GLU A 150 -21.37 1.42 7.18
CA GLU A 150 -22.19 2.17 6.24
C GLU A 150 -21.36 3.34 5.75
N GLY A 151 -21.09 3.42 4.44
CA GLY A 151 -20.30 4.48 3.80
C GLY A 151 -21.15 5.56 3.14
N GLY A 152 -20.48 6.63 2.69
CA GLY A 152 -21.13 7.73 1.97
C GLY A 152 -21.69 7.29 0.61
N ASN A 153 -23.01 7.45 0.41
CA ASN A 153 -23.70 7.06 -0.84
C ASN A 153 -23.76 8.15 -1.92
N SER A 154 -23.19 9.33 -1.66
CA SER A 154 -23.19 10.48 -2.57
C SER A 154 -22.20 10.31 -3.72
N ASN A 155 -22.57 10.75 -4.94
CA ASN A 155 -21.71 10.71 -6.13
C ASN A 155 -20.48 11.64 -6.05
N VAL A 156 -20.44 12.53 -5.07
CA VAL A 156 -19.41 13.58 -4.93
C VAL A 156 -18.72 13.53 -3.57
N PHE A 157 -19.03 12.50 -2.78
CA PHE A 157 -18.21 12.10 -1.65
C PHE A 157 -16.90 11.52 -2.17
N SER A 158 -15.78 11.74 -1.48
CA SER A 158 -14.52 11.10 -1.84
C SER A 158 -13.65 10.79 -0.63
N VAL A 159 -12.92 9.69 -0.73
CA VAL A 159 -11.80 9.34 0.13
C VAL A 159 -10.60 9.15 -0.78
N ASP A 160 -9.58 9.97 -0.58
CA ASP A 160 -8.40 10.04 -1.42
C ASP A 160 -7.17 9.69 -0.58
N GLY A 161 -6.60 8.53 -0.84
CA GLY A 161 -5.38 8.07 -0.18
C GLY A 161 -4.15 8.90 -0.51
N SER A 162 -4.22 9.86 -1.45
CA SER A 162 -3.10 10.65 -1.96
C SER A 162 -1.96 9.74 -2.43
N GLY A 163 -2.30 8.81 -3.31
CA GLY A 163 -1.48 7.68 -3.76
C GLY A 163 -1.48 6.47 -2.82
N GLY A 164 -1.77 6.63 -1.53
CA GLY A 164 -1.91 5.54 -0.55
C GLY A 164 -3.24 4.81 -0.58
N ILE A 165 -3.45 3.88 0.37
CA ILE A 165 -4.74 3.22 0.60
C ILE A 165 -5.78 4.29 1.01
N ALA A 166 -6.99 4.26 0.45
CA ALA A 166 -8.05 5.19 0.81
C ALA A 166 -8.69 4.83 2.17
N VAL A 167 -8.92 3.54 2.38
CA VAL A 167 -9.44 2.98 3.63
C VAL A 167 -8.65 1.73 4.00
N SER A 168 -8.02 1.75 5.18
CA SER A 168 -7.32 0.58 5.71
C SER A 168 -8.18 -0.14 6.76
N THR A 169 -8.14 -1.46 6.77
CA THR A 169 -8.83 -2.30 7.77
C THR A 169 -7.85 -3.29 8.42
N SER A 170 -8.19 -3.82 9.60
CA SER A 170 -7.31 -4.78 10.30
C SER A 170 -7.30 -6.20 9.71
N ASN A 171 -8.31 -6.57 8.93
CA ASN A 171 -8.45 -7.93 8.40
C ASN A 171 -9.31 -7.99 7.13
N ASP A 172 -9.25 -9.12 6.42
CA ASP A 172 -9.97 -9.34 5.17
C ASP A 172 -11.49 -9.28 5.34
N GLU A 173 -12.02 -9.73 6.48
CA GLU A 173 -13.48 -9.70 6.76
C GLU A 173 -13.99 -8.26 6.84
N ASN A 174 -13.26 -7.38 7.53
CA ASN A 174 -13.56 -5.96 7.58
C ASN A 174 -13.41 -5.30 6.22
N ARG A 175 -12.37 -5.67 5.46
CA ARG A 175 -12.19 -5.17 4.08
C ARG A 175 -13.41 -5.53 3.24
N GLU A 176 -13.88 -6.77 3.29
CA GLU A 176 -15.07 -7.23 2.56
C GLU A 176 -16.33 -6.47 2.98
N LYS A 177 -16.56 -6.25 4.28
CA LYS A 177 -17.70 -5.45 4.77
C LYS A 177 -17.71 -4.03 4.18
N VAL A 178 -16.56 -3.35 4.18
CA VAL A 178 -16.42 -2.00 3.61
C VAL A 178 -16.60 -2.04 2.09
N TYR A 179 -15.92 -2.97 1.42
CA TYR A 179 -15.96 -3.11 -0.03
C TYR A 179 -17.37 -3.42 -0.55
N ASP A 180 -18.07 -4.38 0.06
CA ASP A 180 -19.42 -4.78 -0.35
C ASP A 180 -20.43 -3.64 -0.16
N ASN A 181 -20.33 -2.89 0.94
CA ASN A 181 -21.17 -1.72 1.16
C ASN A 181 -20.97 -0.67 0.06
N VAL A 182 -19.72 -0.27 -0.19
CA VAL A 182 -19.37 0.76 -1.19
C VAL A 182 -19.70 0.31 -2.62
N SER A 183 -19.42 -0.96 -2.93
CA SER A 183 -19.71 -1.57 -4.23
C SER A 183 -21.21 -1.65 -4.49
N SER A 184 -22.02 -2.01 -3.47
CA SER A 184 -23.48 -2.07 -3.59
C SER A 184 -24.14 -0.73 -3.90
N GLU A 185 -23.47 0.37 -3.55
CA GLU A 185 -23.90 1.75 -3.84
C GLU A 185 -23.32 2.28 -5.17
N ASP A 186 -22.51 1.50 -5.89
CA ASP A 186 -21.79 1.90 -7.11
C ASP A 186 -20.85 3.10 -6.86
N ARG A 187 -20.05 3.02 -5.78
CA ARG A 187 -19.20 4.12 -5.28
C ARG A 187 -17.71 3.80 -5.15
N LEU A 188 -17.22 2.69 -5.69
CA LEU A 188 -15.80 2.34 -5.57
C LEU A 188 -14.87 3.44 -6.12
N ASP A 189 -15.27 4.12 -7.19
CA ASP A 189 -14.52 5.23 -7.80
C ASP A 189 -14.30 6.43 -6.86
N ASN A 190 -15.11 6.56 -5.80
CA ASN A 190 -14.95 7.61 -4.80
C ASN A 190 -13.78 7.34 -3.83
N TYR A 191 -13.27 6.11 -3.78
CA TYR A 191 -12.23 5.64 -2.86
C TYR A 191 -10.91 5.48 -3.62
N LYS A 192 -10.25 6.59 -3.92
CA LYS A 192 -9.02 6.61 -4.71
C LYS A 192 -7.85 6.09 -3.88
N GLY A 193 -7.20 5.03 -4.36
CA GLY A 193 -6.26 4.25 -3.58
C GLY A 193 -6.83 2.93 -3.04
N GLY A 194 -8.14 2.73 -3.21
CA GLY A 194 -8.81 1.47 -2.88
C GLY A 194 -9.04 1.25 -1.38
N ILE A 195 -9.65 0.11 -1.09
CA ILE A 195 -9.95 -0.37 0.26
C ILE A 195 -9.14 -1.65 0.45
N ASP A 196 -8.27 -1.69 1.46
CA ASP A 196 -7.41 -2.85 1.70
C ASP A 196 -7.20 -3.11 3.19
N ASN A 197 -6.75 -4.32 3.52
CA ASN A 197 -6.37 -4.67 4.89
C ASN A 197 -4.86 -4.54 5.10
N ILE A 198 -4.48 -4.05 6.29
CA ILE A 198 -3.09 -3.95 6.74
C ILE A 198 -2.94 -4.57 8.12
N THR A 199 -1.71 -4.92 8.47
CA THR A 199 -1.37 -5.18 9.87
C THR A 199 -1.03 -3.85 10.53
N PHE A 200 -1.85 -3.43 11.48
CA PHE A 200 -1.54 -2.26 12.31
C PHE A 200 -0.42 -2.61 13.29
N GLU A 201 0.60 -1.77 13.34
CA GLU A 201 1.66 -1.83 14.34
C GLU A 201 1.30 -0.97 15.55
N ALA A 202 2.08 -1.10 16.63
CA ALA A 202 1.95 -0.22 17.79
C ALA A 202 2.00 1.27 17.36
N PRO A 203 1.16 2.14 17.95
CA PRO A 203 0.27 1.86 19.07
C PRO A 203 -1.10 1.28 18.68
N TRP A 204 -1.36 1.07 17.39
CA TRP A 204 -2.68 0.75 16.83
C TRP A 204 -2.98 -0.75 16.79
N ASP A 205 -2.08 -1.61 17.25
CA ASP A 205 -2.20 -3.07 17.14
C ASP A 205 -3.13 -3.68 18.19
N ASN A 206 -3.30 -3.05 19.36
CA ASN A 206 -4.19 -3.53 20.43
C ASN A 206 -4.61 -2.41 21.41
N ALA A 207 -5.62 -2.68 22.25
CA ALA A 207 -6.17 -1.70 23.20
C ALA A 207 -5.16 -1.21 24.25
N VAL A 208 -4.24 -2.07 24.69
CA VAL A 208 -3.23 -1.72 25.71
C VAL A 208 -2.18 -0.76 25.16
N ASN A 209 -1.75 -0.95 23.91
CA ASN A 209 -0.81 -0.05 23.26
C ASN A 209 -1.46 1.30 22.94
N MET A 210 -2.74 1.30 22.52
CA MET A 210 -3.51 2.53 22.38
C MET A 210 -3.66 3.26 23.71
N GLN A 211 -3.93 2.55 24.80
CA GLN A 211 -3.94 3.13 26.15
C GLN A 211 -2.62 3.83 26.46
N GLY A 212 -1.50 3.12 26.34
CA GLY A 212 -0.17 3.70 26.62
C GLY A 212 0.10 4.95 25.78
N PHE A 213 -0.32 4.97 24.52
CA PHE A 213 -0.15 6.12 23.63
C PHE A 213 -0.98 7.33 24.10
N ILE A 214 -2.25 7.14 24.45
CA ILE A 214 -3.07 8.23 24.99
C ILE A 214 -2.56 8.71 26.34
N GLU A 215 -2.07 7.82 27.20
CA GLU A 215 -1.45 8.18 28.48
C GLU A 215 -0.17 9.00 28.28
N ALA A 216 0.65 8.66 27.28
CA ALA A 216 1.82 9.43 26.90
C ALA A 216 1.44 10.83 26.39
N LEU A 217 0.36 10.96 25.59
CA LEU A 217 -0.17 12.26 25.17
C LEU A 217 -0.58 13.14 26.36
N ILE A 218 -1.19 12.55 27.40
CA ILE A 218 -1.68 13.28 28.58
C ILE A 218 -0.55 13.68 29.52
N SER A 219 0.35 12.75 29.81
CA SER A 219 1.34 12.87 30.90
C SER A 219 2.72 13.35 30.45
N GLY A 220 2.94 13.46 29.13
CA GLY A 220 4.19 13.91 28.55
C GLY A 220 4.49 15.40 28.77
N GLU A 221 5.65 15.83 28.30
CA GLU A 221 6.20 17.17 28.53
C GLU A 221 5.45 18.30 27.81
N THR A 222 4.67 17.97 26.77
CA THR A 222 3.76 18.87 26.07
C THR A 222 2.31 18.44 26.31
N PRO A 223 1.68 18.88 27.41
CA PRO A 223 0.34 18.43 27.76
C PRO A 223 -0.70 18.91 26.74
N PRO A 224 -1.85 18.23 26.62
CA PRO A 224 -2.93 18.64 25.73
C PRO A 224 -3.46 20.05 26.04
N ASP A 225 -3.90 20.77 25.01
CA ASP A 225 -4.59 22.05 25.15
C ASP A 225 -5.93 21.92 25.89
N TYR A 226 -6.55 20.74 25.82
CA TYR A 226 -7.81 20.44 26.47
C TYR A 226 -7.96 18.96 26.78
N ILE A 227 -8.43 18.65 27.99
CA ILE A 227 -8.93 17.34 28.39
C ILE A 227 -10.24 17.52 29.16
N GLY A 228 -11.32 16.86 28.74
CA GLY A 228 -12.59 16.88 29.47
C GLY A 228 -13.71 16.13 28.75
N ASN A 229 -14.86 15.97 29.41
CA ASN A 229 -15.97 15.18 28.86
C ASN A 229 -16.87 15.91 27.83
N ASN A 230 -16.63 17.19 27.58
CA ASN A 230 -17.38 17.99 26.60
C ASN A 230 -16.43 18.58 25.55
N PRO A 231 -16.85 18.74 24.27
CA PRO A 231 -16.02 19.43 23.29
C PRO A 231 -15.78 20.91 23.66
N PRO A 232 -14.53 21.43 23.57
CA PRO A 232 -14.25 22.84 23.82
C PRO A 232 -14.80 23.73 22.69
N GLY A 233 -14.91 25.04 22.95
CA GLY A 233 -15.40 26.00 21.97
C GLY A 233 -14.43 26.27 20.81
N ASP A 234 -13.13 26.09 21.06
CA ASP A 234 -12.03 26.22 20.10
C ASP A 234 -11.34 24.86 19.93
N LEU A 235 -11.39 24.33 18.71
CA LEU A 235 -10.80 23.05 18.32
C LEU A 235 -9.53 23.23 17.47
N GLY A 236 -9.00 24.44 17.42
CA GLY A 236 -7.86 24.80 16.59
C GLY A 236 -8.24 25.24 15.18
N SER A 237 -7.26 25.79 14.47
CA SER A 237 -7.35 26.18 13.08
C SER A 237 -6.00 26.12 12.39
N SER A 238 -6.01 25.73 11.11
CA SER A 238 -4.84 25.69 10.26
C SER A 238 -4.56 27.07 9.61
N PRO A 239 -3.29 27.45 9.37
CA PRO A 239 -2.06 26.71 9.68
C PRO A 239 -1.46 27.01 11.07
N ASP A 240 -1.98 28.01 11.80
CA ASP A 240 -1.23 28.65 12.90
C ASP A 240 -1.68 28.26 14.32
N ASN A 241 -2.80 27.56 14.49
CA ASN A 241 -3.41 27.28 15.79
C ASN A 241 -3.83 25.81 15.89
N TYR A 242 -2.90 24.89 15.70
CA TYR A 242 -3.18 23.47 15.93
C TYR A 242 -3.34 23.23 17.43
N ARG A 243 -4.25 22.34 17.81
CA ARG A 243 -4.52 21.99 19.22
C ARG A 243 -4.55 20.48 19.45
N THR A 244 -4.08 20.05 20.61
CA THR A 244 -4.27 18.69 21.12
C THR A 244 -5.48 18.67 22.05
N THR A 245 -6.58 18.06 21.60
CA THR A 245 -7.85 18.00 22.31
C THR A 245 -8.21 16.54 22.62
N ILE A 246 -8.41 16.23 23.90
CA ILE A 246 -8.85 14.90 24.35
C ILE A 246 -10.24 15.03 24.97
N ILE A 247 -11.19 14.28 24.44
CA ILE A 247 -12.56 14.19 24.96
C ILE A 247 -12.74 12.84 25.63
N THR A 248 -12.96 12.85 26.94
CA THR A 248 -13.14 11.64 27.75
C THR A 248 -14.62 11.25 27.78
N GLY A 249 -15.02 10.38 26.86
CA GLY A 249 -16.39 9.93 26.62
C GLY A 249 -16.90 10.26 25.22
N ASP A 250 -18.22 10.26 25.07
CA ASP A 250 -18.88 10.57 23.81
C ASP A 250 -18.74 12.05 23.44
N ALA A 251 -18.42 12.34 22.19
CA ALA A 251 -18.31 13.69 21.66
C ALA A 251 -19.43 13.99 20.66
N ASN A 252 -20.10 15.13 20.83
CA ASN A 252 -21.02 15.70 19.86
C ASN A 252 -20.50 17.06 19.39
N ILE A 253 -19.85 17.09 18.23
CA ILE A 253 -19.17 18.28 17.72
C ILE A 253 -20.00 18.92 16.60
N ASP A 254 -20.55 20.09 16.89
CA ASP A 254 -21.29 20.90 15.93
C ASP A 254 -20.32 21.78 15.11
N MET A 255 -20.05 21.35 13.89
CA MET A 255 -19.22 22.02 12.87
C MET A 255 -20.07 22.86 11.90
N LYS A 256 -21.14 23.49 12.40
CA LYS A 256 -21.93 24.47 11.62
C LYS A 256 -21.22 25.83 11.54
N GLY A 257 -21.50 26.56 10.45
CA GLY A 257 -20.95 27.89 10.20
C GLY A 257 -19.52 27.83 9.65
N ASN A 258 -18.64 28.69 10.15
CA ASN A 258 -17.21 28.74 9.78
C ASN A 258 -16.32 28.03 10.82
N LYS A 259 -16.85 27.06 11.56
CA LYS A 259 -16.07 26.32 12.55
C LYS A 259 -15.19 25.28 11.84
N SER A 260 -13.94 25.24 12.24
CA SER A 260 -12.94 24.26 11.82
C SER A 260 -12.24 23.69 13.06
N GLY A 261 -11.52 22.58 12.89
CA GLY A 261 -10.53 22.11 13.84
C GLY A 261 -9.20 21.82 13.17
N ALA A 262 -8.12 21.83 13.94
CA ALA A 262 -6.79 21.44 13.48
C ALA A 262 -5.93 20.93 14.63
N GLY A 263 -5.06 19.96 14.37
CA GLY A 263 -4.21 19.31 15.37
C GLY A 263 -4.62 17.87 15.63
N ILE A 264 -4.60 17.47 16.90
CA ILE A 264 -4.92 16.11 17.35
C ILE A 264 -6.26 16.14 18.09
N LEU A 265 -7.22 15.32 17.65
CA LEU A 265 -8.46 15.07 18.36
C LEU A 265 -8.50 13.62 18.82
N VAL A 266 -8.60 13.39 20.12
CA VAL A 266 -8.86 12.07 20.71
C VAL A 266 -10.26 12.09 21.31
N VAL A 267 -11.07 11.07 21.02
CA VAL A 267 -12.38 10.84 21.65
C VAL A 267 -12.42 9.41 22.15
N THR A 268 -12.57 9.22 23.46
CA THR A 268 -12.56 7.87 24.05
C THR A 268 -13.90 7.14 23.90
N GLY A 269 -14.98 7.86 23.58
CA GLY A 269 -16.31 7.30 23.27
C GLY A 269 -16.72 7.50 21.81
N ALA A 270 -18.03 7.54 21.57
CA ALA A 270 -18.59 7.75 20.24
C ALA A 270 -18.37 9.19 19.76
N LEU A 271 -17.84 9.37 18.55
CA LEU A 271 -17.61 10.68 17.94
C LEU A 271 -18.71 11.01 16.94
N ASN A 272 -19.45 12.08 17.18
CA ASN A 272 -20.53 12.54 16.33
C ASN A 272 -20.22 13.94 15.78
N PHE A 273 -19.97 14.06 14.48
CA PHE A 273 -19.89 15.34 13.80
C PHE A 273 -21.24 15.71 13.20
N SER A 274 -21.64 16.98 13.35
CA SER A 274 -22.77 17.54 12.61
C SER A 274 -22.38 18.80 11.84
N GLY A 275 -23.04 19.06 10.71
CA GLY A 275 -22.80 20.26 9.89
C GLY A 275 -21.86 20.02 8.71
N THR A 276 -20.76 20.76 8.63
CA THR A 276 -19.77 20.66 7.53
C THR A 276 -18.39 20.49 8.17
N PRO A 277 -18.06 19.29 8.68
CA PRO A 277 -16.83 19.09 9.43
C PRO A 277 -15.62 19.40 8.56
N SER A 278 -14.73 20.25 9.08
CA SER A 278 -13.40 20.45 8.51
C SER A 278 -12.33 20.21 9.57
N TRP A 279 -11.38 19.32 9.28
CA TRP A 279 -10.28 19.01 10.18
C TRP A 279 -8.96 18.89 9.43
N ASP A 280 -7.93 19.58 9.90
CA ASP A 280 -6.54 19.44 9.41
C ASP A 280 -5.70 18.76 10.50
N GLY A 281 -5.32 17.49 10.32
CA GLY A 281 -4.47 16.75 11.27
C GLY A 281 -4.96 15.33 11.58
N ILE A 282 -4.86 14.94 12.85
CA ILE A 282 -5.10 13.57 13.31
C ILE A 282 -6.39 13.50 14.11
N ILE A 283 -7.25 12.51 13.81
CA ILE A 283 -8.45 12.18 14.59
C ILE A 283 -8.33 10.74 15.10
N ILE A 284 -8.62 10.51 16.36
CA ILE A 284 -8.60 9.20 17.02
C ILE A 284 -9.93 9.04 17.74
N ALA A 285 -10.77 8.12 17.27
CA ALA A 285 -12.05 7.79 17.88
C ALA A 285 -12.01 6.35 18.37
N LEU A 286 -12.19 6.16 19.68
CA LEU A 286 -11.98 4.88 20.35
C LEU A 286 -13.27 4.19 20.78
N GLY A 287 -14.43 4.87 20.80
CA GLY A 287 -15.69 4.24 21.24
C GLY A 287 -16.41 3.44 20.17
N GLY A 288 -15.71 2.99 19.12
CA GLY A 288 -16.27 2.12 18.08
C GLY A 288 -17.25 2.78 17.11
N ALA A 289 -17.78 3.96 17.41
CA ALA A 289 -18.74 4.67 16.59
C ALA A 289 -18.25 6.07 16.21
N VAL A 290 -18.11 6.32 14.90
CA VAL A 290 -17.94 7.66 14.34
C VAL A 290 -19.14 7.95 13.45
N ASN A 291 -19.99 8.90 13.81
CA ASN A 291 -21.12 9.34 13.00
C ASN A 291 -20.85 10.72 12.40
N ILE A 292 -21.08 10.89 11.11
CA ILE A 292 -20.88 12.16 10.42
C ILE A 292 -22.16 12.53 9.68
N ASP A 293 -23.00 13.32 10.34
CA ASP A 293 -24.31 13.71 9.84
C ASP A 293 -24.30 15.14 9.28
N GLY A 294 -24.33 15.28 7.95
CA GLY A 294 -24.32 16.59 7.31
C GLY A 294 -24.39 16.57 5.78
N GLY A 295 -25.13 17.51 5.20
CA GLY A 295 -25.28 17.68 3.75
C GLY A 295 -24.32 18.71 3.13
N GLY A 296 -23.23 19.05 3.82
CA GLY A 296 -22.28 20.09 3.39
C GLY A 296 -21.00 19.55 2.74
N ASN A 297 -20.16 20.47 2.28
CA ASN A 297 -18.87 20.19 1.64
C ASN A 297 -17.75 20.05 2.70
N GLY A 298 -17.86 19.07 3.61
CA GLY A 298 -16.85 18.87 4.66
C GLY A 298 -15.51 18.42 4.10
N PHE A 299 -14.40 18.70 4.77
CA PHE A 299 -13.07 18.24 4.35
C PHE A 299 -12.19 17.84 5.53
N VAL A 300 -11.77 16.59 5.57
CA VAL A 300 -10.73 16.12 6.50
C VAL A 300 -9.44 15.97 5.71
N LYS A 301 -8.40 16.68 6.13
CA LYS A 301 -7.05 16.60 5.58
C LYS A 301 -6.11 16.05 6.63
N GLY A 302 -5.82 14.76 6.53
CA GLY A 302 -4.93 14.06 7.43
C GLY A 302 -5.33 12.60 7.61
N THR A 303 -5.33 12.10 8.83
CA THR A 303 -5.64 10.69 9.12
C THR A 303 -6.64 10.55 10.26
N MET A 304 -7.57 9.62 10.12
CA MET A 304 -8.50 9.22 11.16
C MET A 304 -8.28 7.75 11.53
N PHE A 305 -8.12 7.48 12.82
CA PHE A 305 -8.15 6.14 13.39
C PHE A 305 -9.48 5.93 14.09
N VAL A 306 -10.16 4.86 13.74
CA VAL A 306 -11.39 4.43 14.39
C VAL A 306 -11.14 3.04 14.95
N ALA A 307 -11.18 2.93 16.26
CA ALA A 307 -11.07 1.69 16.99
C ALA A 307 -12.29 1.50 17.88
N ASP A 308 -12.65 0.25 18.18
CA ASP A 308 -13.57 -0.04 19.26
C ASP A 308 -12.80 -0.54 20.47
N VAL A 309 -12.64 0.35 21.44
CA VAL A 309 -11.89 0.16 22.67
C VAL A 309 -12.81 0.51 23.83
N GLU A 310 -12.97 -0.45 24.73
CA GLU A 310 -13.69 -0.22 25.98
C GLU A 310 -12.75 0.51 26.96
N VAL A 311 -13.02 1.80 27.14
CA VAL A 311 -12.28 2.68 28.07
C VAL A 311 -13.04 2.79 29.40
N PRO A 312 -12.44 2.43 30.54
CA PRO A 312 -13.10 2.54 31.85
C PRO A 312 -13.49 3.99 32.20
N GLU A 313 -14.71 4.21 32.71
CA GLU A 313 -15.24 5.56 33.01
C GLU A 313 -14.34 6.37 33.96
N ASP A 314 -13.71 5.70 34.93
CA ASP A 314 -12.86 6.33 35.96
C ASP A 314 -11.35 6.36 35.58
N TRP A 315 -10.98 5.98 34.35
CA TRP A 315 -9.57 5.97 33.91
C TRP A 315 -8.90 7.36 33.97
N TYR A 316 -9.66 8.42 33.73
CA TYR A 316 -9.18 9.79 33.84
C TYR A 316 -10.04 10.61 34.79
N ASN A 317 -9.40 11.25 35.77
CA ASN A 317 -10.06 12.12 36.73
C ASN A 317 -9.94 13.59 36.30
N GLU A 318 -11.00 14.15 35.72
CA GLU A 318 -11.03 15.55 35.26
C GLU A 318 -10.80 16.57 36.40
N ALA A 319 -11.15 16.23 37.64
CA ALA A 319 -10.99 17.14 38.78
C ALA A 319 -9.54 17.23 39.28
N THR A 320 -8.76 16.15 39.16
CA THR A 320 -7.35 16.11 39.58
C THR A 320 -6.36 16.17 38.41
N GLY A 321 -6.82 15.89 37.19
CA GLY A 321 -5.97 15.72 36.00
C GLY A 321 -5.14 14.43 36.05
N GLU A 322 -5.51 13.46 36.88
CA GLU A 322 -4.76 12.22 37.08
C GLU A 322 -5.32 11.08 36.22
N VAL A 323 -4.41 10.25 35.71
CA VAL A 323 -4.68 9.01 34.98
C VAL A 323 -4.53 7.83 35.94
N ASP A 324 -5.50 6.91 35.98
CA ASP A 324 -5.40 5.62 36.67
C ASP A 324 -4.91 4.53 35.71
N SER A 325 -3.59 4.43 35.56
CA SER A 325 -2.94 3.44 34.69
C SER A 325 -3.07 1.99 35.20
N SER A 326 -3.73 1.76 36.34
CA SER A 326 -4.03 0.40 36.83
C SER A 326 -5.27 -0.21 36.17
N GLN A 327 -6.12 0.64 35.57
CA GLN A 327 -7.21 0.22 34.70
C GLN A 327 -6.63 -0.27 33.36
N SER A 328 -7.17 -1.37 32.84
CA SER A 328 -6.76 -1.89 31.53
C SER A 328 -7.87 -1.64 30.52
N TRP A 329 -7.51 -1.04 29.38
CA TRP A 329 -8.40 -0.95 28.23
C TRP A 329 -8.50 -2.32 27.55
N SER A 330 -9.66 -2.62 26.96
CA SER A 330 -9.88 -3.87 26.23
C SER A 330 -10.48 -3.61 24.85
N GLU A 331 -10.28 -4.55 23.92
CA GLU A 331 -10.98 -4.49 22.64
C GLU A 331 -12.49 -4.66 22.85
N GLY A 332 -13.29 -3.82 22.20
CA GLY A 332 -14.74 -3.97 22.12
C GLY A 332 -15.17 -4.78 20.89
N ALA A 333 -16.49 -4.96 20.74
CA ALA A 333 -17.11 -5.40 19.50
C ALA A 333 -18.07 -4.29 19.03
N GLY A 334 -17.62 -3.47 18.09
CA GLY A 334 -18.21 -2.16 17.83
C GLY A 334 -18.71 -2.01 16.41
N SER A 335 -19.75 -1.20 16.25
CA SER A 335 -20.30 -0.84 14.95
C SER A 335 -19.80 0.52 14.50
N VAL A 336 -19.13 0.59 13.34
CA VAL A 336 -18.50 1.80 12.83
C VAL A 336 -19.33 2.44 11.70
N TYR A 337 -19.83 3.66 11.89
CA TYR A 337 -20.85 4.26 10.99
C TYR A 337 -20.39 5.52 10.22
N ILE A 338 -19.54 5.37 9.21
CA ILE A 338 -19.05 6.55 8.48
C ILE A 338 -20.09 7.14 7.50
N GLN A 339 -20.76 8.20 7.96
CA GLN A 339 -21.56 9.15 7.18
C GLN A 339 -22.92 8.66 6.65
N LYS A 340 -24.02 9.24 7.19
CA LYS A 340 -25.38 9.14 6.60
C LYS A 340 -25.77 10.48 5.95
N GLY A 341 -25.67 10.58 4.63
CA GLY A 341 -26.28 11.72 3.91
C GLY A 341 -25.69 12.04 2.54
N GLY A 342 -26.44 12.84 1.75
CA GLY A 342 -26.09 13.27 0.39
C GLY A 342 -25.08 14.43 0.29
N GLY A 343 -24.14 14.53 1.25
CA GLY A 343 -23.10 15.57 1.28
C GLY A 343 -21.95 15.33 0.29
N THR A 344 -21.02 16.28 0.19
CA THR A 344 -19.85 16.21 -0.73
C THR A 344 -18.54 16.11 0.06
N ALA A 345 -18.57 15.39 1.19
CA ALA A 345 -17.43 15.32 2.10
C ALA A 345 -16.21 14.72 1.38
N ASN A 346 -15.04 15.29 1.64
CA ASN A 346 -13.77 14.86 1.05
C ASN A 346 -12.75 14.53 2.15
N TYR A 347 -12.32 13.28 2.22
CA TYR A 347 -11.27 12.82 3.13
C TYR A 347 -10.01 12.63 2.31
N VAL A 348 -8.96 13.37 2.63
CA VAL A 348 -7.70 13.32 1.88
C VAL A 348 -6.57 13.08 2.86
N TYR A 349 -5.69 12.14 2.55
CA TYR A 349 -4.48 12.00 3.34
C TYR A 349 -3.57 13.20 3.05
N ASP A 350 -3.28 13.98 4.09
CA ASP A 350 -2.45 15.18 4.01
C ASP A 350 -1.25 15.03 4.94
N CYS A 351 -0.11 14.67 4.34
CA CYS A 351 1.13 14.40 5.06
C CYS A 351 1.58 15.60 5.91
N ASP A 352 1.53 16.82 5.35
CA ASP A 352 1.97 18.03 6.06
C ASP A 352 1.16 18.25 7.34
N ASN A 353 -0.15 18.04 7.28
CA ASN A 353 -1.02 18.19 8.44
C ASN A 353 -0.82 17.07 9.47
N VAL A 354 -0.58 15.84 9.03
CA VAL A 354 -0.31 14.71 9.93
C VAL A 354 1.04 14.90 10.63
N THR A 355 2.10 15.29 9.91
CA THR A 355 3.42 15.57 10.49
C THR A 355 3.35 16.74 11.47
N LYS A 356 2.70 17.86 11.10
CA LYS A 356 2.54 18.98 12.03
C LYS A 356 1.79 18.60 13.30
N ALA A 357 0.74 17.80 13.19
CA ALA A 357 -0.01 17.32 14.35
C ALA A 357 0.84 16.34 15.18
N HIS A 358 1.59 15.43 14.55
CA HIS A 358 2.51 14.52 15.22
C HIS A 358 3.63 15.24 15.97
N ASP A 359 4.23 16.27 15.37
CA ASP A 359 5.30 17.07 15.98
C ASP A 359 4.87 17.84 17.24
N MET A 360 3.55 17.97 17.47
CA MET A 360 3.00 18.55 18.70
C MET A 360 2.92 17.57 19.86
N MET A 361 3.06 16.26 19.60
CA MET A 361 2.99 15.23 20.63
C MET A 361 4.23 15.30 21.54
N PRO A 362 4.11 14.88 22.81
CA PRO A 362 5.28 14.60 23.64
C PRO A 362 6.21 13.58 23.00
N SER A 363 7.52 13.63 23.29
CA SER A 363 8.52 12.72 22.72
C SER A 363 8.18 11.26 22.97
N ASP A 364 7.63 10.93 24.15
CA ASP A 364 7.23 9.57 24.48
C ASP A 364 6.11 9.07 23.54
N ALA A 365 5.13 9.93 23.22
CA ALA A 365 4.08 9.59 22.26
C ALA A 365 4.61 9.54 20.82
N GLN A 366 5.54 10.43 20.44
CA GLN A 366 6.19 10.38 19.12
C GLN A 366 7.00 9.10 18.92
N ASP A 367 7.70 8.63 19.95
CA ASP A 367 8.48 7.39 19.92
C ASP A 367 7.58 6.16 19.82
N MET A 368 6.39 6.21 20.43
CA MET A 368 5.39 5.15 20.33
C MET A 368 4.75 5.07 18.94
N TRP A 369 4.49 6.22 18.31
CA TRP A 369 3.93 6.28 16.97
C TRP A 369 4.86 7.04 16.03
N SER A 370 5.68 6.31 15.29
CA SER A 370 6.54 6.90 14.26
C SER A 370 5.70 7.30 13.04
N VAL A 371 5.28 8.56 12.99
CA VAL A 371 4.88 9.23 11.75
C VAL A 371 6.15 9.80 11.17
N ASN A 372 6.91 9.03 10.39
CA ASN A 372 8.30 9.36 10.06
C ASN A 372 8.58 10.87 9.88
N ASN A 373 9.37 11.37 10.83
CA ASN A 373 9.73 12.75 11.02
C ASN A 373 10.85 13.12 10.03
N GLY A 374 10.56 13.92 8.99
CA GLY A 374 11.61 14.66 8.28
C GLY A 374 11.54 14.81 6.75
N ASP A 375 11.01 13.86 5.96
CA ASP A 375 11.07 13.93 4.47
C ASP A 375 9.85 13.31 3.75
N ALA A 376 8.79 12.95 4.48
CA ALA A 376 7.75 12.03 3.99
C ALA A 376 6.61 12.67 3.16
N CYS A 377 6.73 13.93 2.77
CA CYS A 377 5.77 14.59 1.88
C CYS A 377 6.33 14.81 0.47
N GLY A 378 7.50 14.25 0.16
CA GLY A 378 8.05 14.11 -1.19
C GLY A 378 9.59 14.00 -1.20
N GLY A 379 10.14 12.82 -1.52
CA GLY A 379 11.52 12.64 -1.96
C GLY A 379 12.58 12.19 -0.94
N THR A 380 13.16 11.02 -1.19
CA THR A 380 14.51 10.56 -0.81
C THR A 380 14.97 10.71 0.66
N GLY A 381 14.42 9.94 1.60
CA GLY A 381 14.98 9.91 2.95
C GLY A 381 14.40 8.85 3.86
N THR A 382 14.95 7.63 3.82
CA THR A 382 14.64 6.45 4.66
C THR A 382 13.21 5.90 4.60
N PRO A 383 13.01 4.75 3.93
CA PRO A 383 11.71 4.12 3.73
C PRO A 383 11.00 3.64 5.00
N LEU A 384 9.68 3.87 5.10
CA LEU A 384 8.78 3.03 5.88
C LEU A 384 8.22 1.97 4.95
N GLY A 385 8.75 0.76 5.00
CA GLY A 385 8.37 -0.34 4.12
C GLY A 385 9.22 -0.44 2.87
N GLU A 386 9.09 -1.58 2.19
CA GLU A 386 9.87 -1.98 1.04
C GLU A 386 8.90 -2.36 -0.08
N VAL A 387 9.19 -1.91 -1.30
CA VAL A 387 8.61 -2.51 -2.49
C VAL A 387 9.15 -3.94 -2.62
N TYR A 388 8.27 -4.93 -2.62
CA TYR A 388 8.63 -6.34 -2.72
C TYR A 388 7.84 -7.03 -3.83
N VAL A 389 8.43 -8.09 -4.37
CA VAL A 389 7.77 -8.97 -5.33
C VAL A 389 6.82 -9.88 -4.54
N SER A 390 5.52 -9.67 -4.65
CA SER A 390 4.51 -10.47 -3.95
C SER A 390 4.22 -11.80 -4.67
N SER A 391 4.33 -11.81 -5.99
CA SER A 391 4.24 -13.02 -6.80
C SER A 391 5.04 -12.90 -8.08
N TRP A 392 5.49 -14.03 -8.63
CA TRP A 392 6.04 -14.08 -9.98
C TRP A 392 5.80 -15.44 -10.64
N ARG A 393 5.73 -15.45 -11.97
CA ARG A 393 5.70 -16.65 -12.80
C ARG A 393 6.42 -16.41 -14.11
N GLU A 394 7.08 -17.44 -14.61
CA GLU A 394 7.59 -17.43 -15.96
C GLU A 394 6.47 -17.78 -16.96
N VAL A 395 6.35 -17.01 -18.04
CA VAL A 395 5.43 -17.29 -19.14
C VAL A 395 6.17 -18.05 -20.22
N ILE A 396 5.92 -19.35 -20.31
CA ILE A 396 6.44 -20.19 -21.39
C ILE A 396 5.42 -20.16 -22.52
N ASN A 397 5.62 -19.25 -23.49
CA ASN A 397 4.84 -19.28 -24.72
C ASN A 397 5.20 -20.56 -25.49
N SER A 398 4.33 -21.56 -25.45
CA SER A 398 4.39 -22.70 -26.36
C SER A 398 4.09 -22.17 -27.76
N GLN A 399 5.12 -21.92 -28.56
CA GLN A 399 4.94 -21.83 -30.01
C GLN A 399 4.67 -23.22 -30.60
#